data_AF-A0A5A7RS96-F1
#
_entry.id   AF-A0A5A7RS96-F1
#
_cell.length_a   1.000
_cell.length_b   1.000
_cell.length_c   1.000
_cell.angle_alpha   90.00
_cell.angle_beta   90.00
_cell.angle_gamma   90.00
#
_symmetry.space_group_name_H-M   'P 1'
#
loop_
_entity.id
_entity.type
_entity.pdbx_description
1 polymer ?
#
loop_
_entity_poly.entity_id
_entity_poly.type
_entity_poly.pdbx_seq_one_letter_code
_entity_poly.pdbx_strand_id
1 'polypeptide(L)'
;MLTNNKVLYDKIRENINHLPYPSGIEIIYRVMIFLTNWFFTHPVFFTYFTYPFLRLLVATRLMTLREISYYFQKYSRGVLQLHKMAKIGEEEFVRMFGKRFTNIQAEIGLKQLRNYDERLRCDRKNVKILEGFIGKKPVLPKDVVPAYFFYYTFVDNVEMTLKRFFKHGIFIYGAHYPVLSDLDMFSKYRCDCPLACDAAKRVIYLPFRSHLSVEDLFRIANVLSGKLFISQRVLYEKVSRYGLIDDEDDERWEKS
;
A
#
# COMPACT_ATOMS: atom_id res chain seq x y z
N MET A 1 10.28 18.15 -14.81
CA MET A 1 11.31 17.58 -15.71
C MET A 1 11.93 16.37 -15.01
N LEU A 2 12.18 15.28 -15.74
CA LEU A 2 12.81 14.06 -15.18
C LEU A 2 14.29 14.25 -14.81
N THR A 3 14.96 15.26 -15.39
CA THR A 3 16.33 15.65 -15.05
C THR A 3 16.55 17.11 -15.49
N ASN A 4 17.42 17.83 -14.78
CA ASN A 4 17.85 19.19 -15.17
C ASN A 4 19.00 19.16 -16.19
N ASN A 5 19.52 17.98 -16.53
CA ASN A 5 20.57 17.82 -17.53
C ASN A 5 19.95 17.66 -18.93
N LYS A 6 20.08 18.70 -19.76
CA LYS A 6 19.52 18.73 -21.12
C LYS A 6 20.07 17.61 -22.02
N VAL A 7 21.36 17.33 -21.95
CA VAL A 7 22.01 16.26 -22.75
C VAL A 7 21.41 14.90 -22.39
N LEU A 8 21.24 14.63 -21.11
CA LEU A 8 20.62 13.39 -20.65
C LEU A 8 19.13 13.31 -21.05
N TYR A 9 18.41 14.42 -20.96
CA TYR A 9 17.01 14.50 -21.40
C TYR A 9 16.86 14.16 -22.88
N ASP A 10 17.66 14.79 -23.75
CA ASP A 10 17.61 14.56 -25.19
C ASP A 10 17.95 13.11 -25.53
N LYS A 11 18.99 12.55 -24.89
CA LYS A 11 19.38 11.14 -25.04
C LYS A 11 18.30 10.15 -24.59
N ILE A 12 17.63 10.42 -23.46
CA ILE A 12 16.50 9.59 -22.99
C ILE A 12 15.35 9.66 -23.99
N ARG A 13 15.03 10.87 -24.47
CA ARG A 13 13.92 11.10 -25.39
C ARG A 13 14.12 10.40 -26.73
N GLU A 14 15.34 10.48 -27.27
CA GLU A 14 15.73 9.75 -28.48
C GLU A 14 15.57 8.24 -28.27
N ASN A 15 16.16 7.69 -27.21
CA ASN A 15 16.09 6.25 -26.90
C ASN A 15 14.66 5.73 -26.71
N ILE A 16 13.76 6.50 -26.06
CA ILE A 16 12.36 6.09 -25.84
C ILE A 16 11.63 5.84 -27.16
N ASN A 17 11.91 6.64 -28.20
CA ASN A 17 11.24 6.49 -29.49
C ASN A 17 11.63 5.20 -30.21
N HIS A 18 12.82 4.65 -29.91
CA HIS A 18 13.31 3.38 -30.45
C HIS A 18 12.80 2.14 -29.70
N LEU A 19 12.21 2.32 -28.51
CA LEU A 19 11.65 1.19 -27.76
C LEU A 19 10.37 0.67 -28.42
N PRO A 20 10.16 -0.65 -28.49
CA PRO A 20 8.92 -1.21 -29.02
C PRO A 20 7.74 -0.96 -28.07
N TYR A 21 6.53 -0.92 -28.63
CA TYR A 21 5.31 -1.03 -27.83
C TYR A 21 5.14 -2.47 -27.29
N PRO A 22 4.45 -2.66 -26.15
CA PRO A 22 4.06 -3.98 -25.69
C PRO A 22 3.13 -4.66 -26.70
N SER A 23 3.20 -5.99 -26.80
CA SER A 23 2.32 -6.74 -27.71
C SER A 23 0.88 -6.74 -27.21
N GLY A 24 -0.09 -6.94 -28.11
CA GLY A 24 -1.51 -7.04 -27.72
C GLY A 24 -1.77 -8.15 -26.70
N ILE A 25 -1.11 -9.29 -26.86
CA ILE A 25 -1.16 -10.43 -25.93
C ILE A 25 -0.64 -10.02 -24.54
N GLU A 26 0.45 -9.28 -24.48
CA GLU A 26 1.01 -8.79 -23.21
C GLU A 26 0.05 -7.83 -22.50
N ILE A 27 -0.60 -6.94 -23.25
CA ILE A 27 -1.61 -6.02 -22.71
C ILE A 27 -2.80 -6.82 -22.15
N ILE A 28 -3.34 -7.78 -22.92
CA ILE A 28 -4.44 -8.64 -22.48
C ILE A 28 -4.05 -9.40 -21.21
N TYR A 29 -2.86 -9.99 -21.18
CA TYR A 29 -2.36 -10.70 -20.01
C TYR A 29 -2.29 -9.82 -18.76
N ARG A 30 -1.79 -8.58 -18.89
CA ARG A 30 -1.74 -7.61 -17.79
C ARG A 30 -3.15 -7.22 -17.31
N VAL A 31 -4.09 -7.02 -18.24
CA VAL A 31 -5.50 -6.74 -17.91
C VAL A 31 -6.12 -7.91 -17.17
N MET A 32 -5.89 -9.15 -17.63
CA MET A 32 -6.39 -10.35 -16.95
C MET A 32 -5.84 -10.48 -15.54
N ILE A 33 -4.52 -10.30 -15.33
CA ILE A 33 -3.95 -10.28 -13.98
C ILE A 33 -4.63 -9.23 -13.09
N PHE A 34 -4.86 -8.03 -13.64
CA PHE A 34 -5.51 -6.97 -12.88
C PHE A 34 -6.95 -7.35 -12.50
N LEU A 35 -7.75 -7.87 -13.44
CA LEU A 35 -9.12 -8.31 -13.18
C LEU A 35 -9.18 -9.45 -12.17
N THR A 36 -8.28 -10.42 -12.28
CA THR A 36 -8.15 -11.51 -11.31
C THR A 36 -7.83 -10.97 -9.92
N ASN A 37 -6.84 -10.08 -9.80
CA ASN A 37 -6.51 -9.44 -8.51
C ASN A 37 -7.69 -8.65 -7.96
N TRP A 38 -8.38 -7.87 -8.80
CA TRP A 38 -9.55 -7.10 -8.41
C TRP A 38 -10.68 -8.00 -7.89
N PHE A 39 -10.95 -9.12 -8.57
CA PHE A 39 -11.96 -10.10 -8.14
C PHE A 39 -11.64 -10.70 -6.77
N PHE A 40 -10.41 -11.20 -6.57
CA PHE A 40 -10.00 -11.82 -5.30
C PHE A 40 -9.90 -10.83 -4.12
N THR A 41 -9.72 -9.54 -4.42
CA THR A 41 -9.65 -8.46 -3.42
C THR A 41 -10.96 -7.69 -3.27
N HIS A 42 -12.00 -8.02 -4.05
CA HIS A 42 -13.31 -7.38 -3.93
C HIS A 42 -13.89 -7.63 -2.53
N PRO A 43 -14.43 -6.63 -1.82
CA PRO A 43 -14.84 -6.77 -0.41
C PRO A 43 -15.78 -7.94 -0.15
N VAL A 44 -16.76 -8.15 -1.04
CA VAL A 44 -17.72 -9.26 -0.94
C VAL A 44 -17.01 -10.61 -1.10
N PHE A 45 -16.26 -10.79 -2.18
CA PHE A 45 -15.57 -12.05 -2.45
C PHE A 45 -14.53 -12.35 -1.37
N PHE A 46 -13.78 -11.32 -0.95
CA PHE A 46 -12.80 -11.43 0.10
C PHE A 46 -13.43 -11.88 1.42
N THR A 47 -14.55 -11.28 1.82
CA THR A 47 -15.22 -11.58 3.08
C THR A 47 -15.75 -13.01 3.13
N TYR A 48 -16.36 -13.49 2.04
CA TYR A 48 -17.04 -14.80 2.03
C TYR A 48 -16.15 -15.97 1.58
N PHE A 49 -15.10 -15.73 0.80
CA PHE A 49 -14.28 -16.81 0.22
C PHE A 49 -12.82 -16.70 0.62
N THR A 50 -12.16 -15.59 0.25
CA THR A 50 -10.71 -15.43 0.47
C THR A 50 -10.36 -15.47 1.96
N TYR A 51 -11.08 -14.72 2.80
CA TYR A 51 -10.76 -14.61 4.21
C TYR A 51 -11.01 -15.89 5.02
N PRO A 52 -12.15 -16.61 4.85
CA PRO A 52 -12.32 -17.94 5.45
C PRO A 52 -11.25 -18.94 5.00
N PHE A 53 -10.86 -18.93 3.72
CA PHE A 53 -9.79 -19.77 3.21
C PHE A 53 -8.44 -19.46 3.88
N LEU A 54 -8.07 -18.17 3.97
CA LEU A 54 -6.86 -17.75 4.68
C LEU A 54 -6.91 -18.14 6.17
N ARG A 55 -8.08 -18.01 6.82
CA ARG A 55 -8.27 -18.46 8.21
C ARG A 55 -8.05 -19.95 8.36
N LEU A 56 -8.54 -20.75 7.41
CA LEU A 56 -8.33 -22.19 7.39
C LEU A 56 -6.84 -22.52 7.29
N LEU A 57 -6.10 -21.90 6.37
CA LEU A 57 -4.65 -22.10 6.21
C LEU A 57 -3.85 -21.77 7.48
N VAL A 58 -4.23 -20.69 8.18
CA VAL A 58 -3.60 -20.30 9.45
C VAL A 58 -3.98 -21.27 10.57
N ALA A 59 -5.24 -21.71 10.62
CA ALA A 59 -5.74 -22.64 11.64
C ALA A 59 -5.11 -24.03 11.52
N THR A 60 -4.89 -24.51 10.29
CA THR A 60 -4.22 -25.78 10.00
C THR A 60 -2.69 -25.69 10.08
N ARG A 61 -2.14 -24.51 10.40
CA ARG A 61 -0.69 -24.24 10.44
C ARG A 61 0.03 -24.51 9.11
N LEU A 62 -0.69 -24.53 8.00
CA LEU A 62 -0.09 -24.64 6.66
C LEU A 62 0.65 -23.37 6.27
N MET A 63 0.22 -22.22 6.79
CA MET A 63 0.90 -20.94 6.59
C MET A 63 0.80 -20.06 7.83
N THR A 64 1.85 -19.27 8.08
CA THR A 64 1.86 -18.17 9.04
C THR A 64 1.27 -16.90 8.43
N LEU A 65 0.81 -15.97 9.27
CA LEU A 65 0.33 -14.67 8.78
C LEU A 65 1.44 -13.85 8.14
N ARG A 66 2.69 -14.02 8.59
CA ARG A 66 3.85 -13.40 7.96
C ARG A 66 4.09 -13.94 6.55
N GLU A 67 3.97 -15.25 6.34
CA GLU A 67 4.08 -15.85 5.01
C GLU A 67 2.93 -15.41 4.10
N ILE A 68 1.69 -15.40 4.59
CA ILE A 68 0.55 -14.89 3.82
C ILE A 68 0.79 -13.42 3.44
N SER A 69 1.20 -12.58 4.41
CA SER A 69 1.54 -11.18 4.16
C SER A 69 2.63 -11.04 3.09
N TYR A 70 3.69 -11.84 3.19
CA TYR A 70 4.79 -11.88 2.23
C TYR A 70 4.35 -12.33 0.84
N TYR A 71 3.53 -13.39 0.73
CA TYR A 71 3.02 -13.87 -0.56
C TYR A 71 2.07 -12.86 -1.20
N PHE A 72 1.12 -12.30 -0.45
CA PHE A 72 0.28 -11.21 -0.96
C PHE A 72 1.14 -10.05 -1.44
N GLN A 73 2.16 -9.66 -0.67
CA GLN A 73 3.05 -8.60 -1.10
C GLN A 73 3.83 -8.95 -2.38
N LYS A 74 4.35 -10.18 -2.46
CA LYS A 74 5.09 -10.70 -3.63
C LYS A 74 4.23 -10.69 -4.88
N TYR A 75 2.99 -11.18 -4.80
CA TYR A 75 2.09 -11.31 -5.95
C TYR A 75 1.35 -10.02 -6.30
N SER A 76 0.92 -9.24 -5.30
CA SER A 76 0.18 -7.99 -5.52
C SER A 76 1.08 -6.81 -5.90
N ARG A 77 2.38 -6.84 -5.56
CA ARG A 77 3.26 -5.67 -5.76
C ARG A 77 4.51 -5.94 -6.59
N GLY A 78 4.77 -7.18 -7.00
CA GLY A 78 5.93 -7.52 -7.85
C GLY A 78 7.31 -7.24 -7.20
N VAL A 79 7.34 -6.91 -5.91
CA VAL A 79 8.50 -6.35 -5.19
C VAL A 79 9.66 -7.34 -5.09
N LEU A 80 9.41 -8.64 -5.22
CA LEU A 80 10.44 -9.66 -5.07
C LEU A 80 11.01 -10.20 -6.40
N GLN A 81 10.89 -9.45 -7.49
CA GLN A 81 11.59 -9.80 -8.72
C GLN A 81 13.06 -9.35 -8.74
N LEU A 82 13.53 -8.57 -7.75
CA LEU A 82 14.91 -8.05 -7.75
C LEU A 82 15.98 -9.13 -7.90
N HIS A 83 15.87 -10.26 -7.17
CA HIS A 83 16.80 -11.39 -7.30
C HIS A 83 16.77 -12.07 -8.70
N LYS A 84 15.63 -12.01 -9.40
CA LYS A 84 15.47 -12.51 -10.77
C LYS A 84 16.04 -11.49 -11.75
N MET A 85 15.69 -10.22 -11.58
CA MET A 85 16.25 -9.09 -12.33
C MET A 85 17.78 -9.04 -12.25
N ALA A 86 18.36 -9.37 -11.10
CA ALA A 86 19.80 -9.46 -10.92
C ALA A 86 20.49 -10.54 -11.77
N LYS A 87 19.74 -11.59 -12.14
CA LYS A 87 20.23 -12.72 -12.93
C LYS A 87 19.85 -12.62 -14.41
N ILE A 88 19.00 -11.66 -14.75
CA ILE A 88 18.58 -11.40 -16.13
C ILE A 88 19.71 -10.65 -16.83
N GLY A 89 20.15 -11.14 -17.99
CA GLY A 89 21.13 -10.44 -18.82
C GLY A 89 20.57 -9.11 -19.34
N GLU A 90 21.44 -8.16 -19.67
CA GLU A 90 21.03 -6.81 -20.11
C GLU A 90 20.04 -6.85 -21.30
N GLU A 91 20.32 -7.69 -22.31
CA GLU A 91 19.44 -7.84 -23.47
C GLU A 91 18.05 -8.35 -23.10
N GLU A 92 17.98 -9.32 -22.18
CA GLU A 92 16.71 -9.85 -21.71
C GLU A 92 15.97 -8.82 -20.84
N PHE A 93 16.69 -8.05 -20.03
CA PHE A 93 16.12 -6.96 -19.25
C PHE A 93 15.50 -5.90 -20.17
N VAL A 94 16.23 -5.44 -21.18
CA VAL A 94 15.73 -4.49 -22.18
C VAL A 94 14.55 -5.08 -22.95
N ARG A 95 14.60 -6.36 -23.33
CA ARG A 95 13.47 -7.04 -24.00
C ARG A 95 12.21 -7.07 -23.14
N MET A 96 12.34 -7.29 -21.83
CA MET A 96 11.22 -7.39 -20.89
C MET A 96 10.68 -6.02 -20.43
N PHE A 97 11.55 -5.05 -20.17
CA PHE A 97 11.21 -3.78 -19.53
C PHE A 97 11.37 -2.56 -20.44
N GLY A 98 12.14 -2.66 -21.52
CA GLY A 98 12.33 -1.62 -22.52
C GLY A 98 11.12 -1.50 -23.46
N LYS A 99 9.95 -1.22 -22.90
CA LYS A 99 8.70 -1.03 -23.65
C LYS A 99 8.17 0.39 -23.47
N ARG A 100 7.55 0.93 -24.51
CA ARG A 100 6.84 2.22 -24.44
C ARG A 100 5.51 2.08 -23.70
N PHE A 101 5.11 3.12 -22.99
CA PHE A 101 3.73 3.25 -22.52
C PHE A 101 2.78 3.37 -23.71
N THR A 102 1.66 2.65 -23.66
CA THR A 102 0.62 2.74 -24.68
C THR A 102 -0.25 3.98 -24.47
N ASN A 103 -0.94 4.42 -25.54
CA ASN A 103 -1.91 5.51 -25.43
C ASN A 103 -3.03 5.21 -24.43
N ILE A 104 -3.42 3.92 -24.28
CA ILE A 104 -4.40 3.49 -23.29
C ILE A 104 -3.88 3.75 -21.86
N GLN A 105 -2.63 3.37 -21.58
CA GLN A 105 -2.02 3.63 -20.27
C GLN A 105 -1.87 5.13 -20.01
N ALA A 106 -1.51 5.91 -21.04
CA ALA A 106 -1.40 7.36 -20.95
C ALA A 106 -2.76 8.00 -20.62
N GLU A 107 -3.84 7.59 -21.28
CA GLU A 107 -5.19 8.09 -21.03
C GLU A 107 -5.68 7.75 -19.62
N ILE A 108 -5.43 6.52 -19.15
CA ILE A 108 -5.72 6.14 -17.75
C ILE A 108 -4.94 7.03 -16.79
N GLY A 109 -3.65 7.26 -17.05
CA GLY A 109 -2.79 8.12 -16.24
C GLY A 109 -3.29 9.57 -16.21
N LEU A 110 -3.71 10.12 -17.36
CA LEU A 110 -4.27 11.47 -17.46
C LEU A 110 -5.56 11.60 -16.64
N LYS A 111 -6.45 10.60 -16.69
CA LYS A 111 -7.66 10.58 -15.87
C LYS A 111 -7.34 10.50 -14.38
N GLN A 112 -6.38 9.67 -13.98
CA GLN A 112 -5.92 9.60 -12.59
C GLN A 112 -5.28 10.91 -12.12
N LEU A 113 -4.53 11.57 -13.00
CA LEU A 113 -3.84 12.83 -12.71
C LEU A 113 -4.83 13.97 -12.44
N ARG A 114 -5.95 14.03 -13.17
CA ARG A 114 -7.00 15.05 -12.97
C ARG A 114 -7.53 15.11 -11.53
N ASN A 115 -7.58 13.96 -10.85
CA ASN A 115 -8.11 13.85 -9.48
C ASN A 115 -7.00 13.61 -8.44
N TYR A 116 -5.73 13.75 -8.84
CA TYR A 116 -4.60 13.34 -8.00
C TYR A 116 -4.45 14.21 -6.76
N ASP A 117 -4.56 15.53 -6.90
CA ASP A 117 -4.40 16.47 -5.80
C ASP A 117 -5.49 16.30 -4.73
N GLU A 118 -6.73 16.11 -5.18
CA GLU A 118 -7.87 15.85 -4.30
C GLU A 118 -7.70 14.51 -3.56
N ARG A 119 -7.26 13.47 -4.28
CA ARG A 119 -6.95 12.18 -3.65
C ARG A 119 -5.85 12.31 -2.59
N LEU A 120 -4.78 13.05 -2.88
CA LEU A 120 -3.71 13.31 -1.90
C LEU A 120 -4.22 14.11 -0.70
N ARG A 121 -5.11 15.09 -0.91
CA ARG A 121 -5.74 15.86 0.17
C ARG A 121 -6.54 14.94 1.10
N CYS A 122 -7.34 14.04 0.54
CA CYS A 122 -8.11 13.05 1.30
C CYS A 122 -7.24 12.02 2.01
N ASP A 123 -6.22 11.46 1.34
CA ASP A 123 -5.25 10.54 1.98
C ASP A 123 -4.55 11.23 3.17
N ARG A 124 -4.15 12.51 3.04
CA ARG A 124 -3.56 13.29 4.15
C ARG A 124 -4.56 13.52 5.28
N LYS A 125 -5.84 13.81 4.99
CA LYS A 125 -6.90 13.95 6.01
C LYS A 125 -7.04 12.65 6.80
N ASN A 126 -7.13 11.51 6.11
CA ASN A 126 -7.27 10.20 6.74
C ASN A 126 -6.06 9.83 7.61
N VAL A 127 -4.84 10.14 7.15
CA VAL A 127 -3.63 9.94 7.98
C VAL A 127 -3.67 10.79 9.25
N LYS A 128 -4.06 12.07 9.16
CA LYS A 128 -4.18 12.93 10.35
C LYS A 128 -5.18 12.39 11.37
N ILE A 129 -6.32 11.89 10.90
CA ILE A 129 -7.35 11.27 11.76
C ILE A 129 -6.79 10.00 12.41
N LEU A 130 -6.19 9.12 11.61
CA LEU A 130 -5.59 7.86 12.08
C LEU A 130 -4.49 8.13 13.13
N GLU A 131 -3.60 9.07 12.86
CA GLU A 131 -2.56 9.54 13.80
C GLU A 131 -3.16 10.09 15.10
N GLY A 132 -4.27 10.85 15.00
CA GLY A 132 -5.01 11.35 16.16
C GLY A 132 -5.54 10.24 17.05
N PHE A 133 -6.06 9.16 16.46
CA PHE A 133 -6.51 7.99 17.22
C PHE A 133 -5.37 7.15 17.79
N ILE A 134 -4.28 6.99 17.04
CA ILE A 134 -3.08 6.24 17.50
C ILE A 134 -2.33 7.02 18.59
N GLY A 135 -2.41 8.35 18.58
CA GLY A 135 -1.65 9.23 19.47
C GLY A 135 -0.15 9.26 19.17
N LYS A 136 0.25 8.87 17.96
CA LYS A 136 1.64 8.89 17.48
C LYS A 136 1.70 9.39 16.04
N LYS A 137 2.74 10.15 15.73
CA LYS A 137 3.02 10.67 14.39
C LYS A 137 4.45 10.30 13.96
N PRO A 138 4.67 9.93 12.70
CA PRO A 138 6.02 9.78 12.18
C PRO A 138 6.73 11.14 12.17
N VAL A 139 8.03 11.14 12.48
CA VAL A 139 8.87 12.32 12.35
C VAL A 139 9.20 12.49 10.87
N LEU A 140 8.80 13.62 10.31
CA LEU A 140 9.10 13.99 8.93
C LEU A 140 10.18 15.07 8.92
N PRO A 141 11.08 15.09 7.92
CA PRO A 141 12.00 16.21 7.74
C PRO A 141 11.24 17.53 7.58
N LYS A 142 11.88 18.64 7.96
CA LYS A 142 11.33 19.99 7.72
C LYS A 142 11.06 20.15 6.22
N ASP A 143 9.96 20.83 5.90
CA ASP A 143 9.54 21.18 4.54
C ASP A 143 9.19 19.99 3.62
N VAL A 144 9.00 18.79 4.17
CA VAL A 144 8.54 17.61 3.42
C VAL A 144 7.04 17.42 3.57
N VAL A 145 6.32 17.45 2.44
CA VAL A 145 4.91 17.04 2.36
C VAL A 145 4.84 15.60 1.85
N PRO A 146 4.48 14.62 2.70
CA PRO A 146 4.40 13.23 2.26
C PRO A 146 3.20 13.04 1.33
N ALA A 147 3.45 12.34 0.21
CA ALA A 147 2.39 11.86 -0.67
C ALA A 147 1.63 10.65 -0.11
N TYR A 148 2.09 10.10 1.02
CA TYR A 148 1.55 8.91 1.67
C TYR A 148 1.24 7.78 0.68
N PHE A 149 2.28 7.28 0.00
CA PHE A 149 2.12 6.03 -0.75
C PHE A 149 1.86 4.87 0.21
N PHE A 150 2.46 4.91 1.41
CA PHE A 150 2.15 4.04 2.53
C PHE A 150 2.13 4.82 3.84
N TYR A 151 1.41 4.27 4.82
CA TYR A 151 1.49 4.67 6.22
C TYR A 151 2.01 3.47 7.01
N TYR A 152 3.10 3.68 7.74
CA TYR A 152 3.77 2.63 8.49
C TYR A 152 3.94 3.04 9.95
N THR A 153 4.08 2.04 10.81
CA THR A 153 4.44 2.23 12.22
C THR A 153 5.27 1.05 12.70
N PHE A 154 5.94 1.21 13.83
CA PHE A 154 6.74 0.17 14.45
C PHE A 154 5.99 -0.44 15.64
N VAL A 155 6.02 -1.75 15.73
CA VAL A 155 5.45 -2.52 16.84
C VAL A 155 6.50 -3.47 17.40
N ASP A 156 6.34 -3.86 18.66
CA ASP A 156 7.31 -4.72 19.33
C ASP A 156 7.18 -6.19 18.89
N ASN A 157 5.97 -6.62 18.54
CA ASN A 157 5.71 -7.98 18.05
C ASN A 157 4.79 -7.95 16.83
N VAL A 158 5.40 -7.97 15.64
CA VAL A 158 4.69 -7.94 14.35
C VAL A 158 3.73 -9.12 14.21
N GLU A 159 4.14 -10.34 14.56
CA GLU A 159 3.29 -11.54 14.41
C GLU A 159 2.04 -11.43 15.28
N MET A 160 2.18 -10.98 16.53
CA MET A 160 1.04 -10.77 17.42
C MET A 160 0.11 -9.68 16.89
N THR A 161 0.67 -8.58 16.37
CA THR A 161 -0.14 -7.51 15.77
C THR A 161 -0.87 -8.01 14.51
N LEU A 162 -0.20 -8.75 13.62
CA LEU A 162 -0.83 -9.37 12.45
C LEU A 162 -1.98 -10.28 12.87
N LYS A 163 -1.78 -11.15 13.86
CA LYS A 163 -2.84 -12.02 14.42
C LYS A 163 -4.03 -11.22 14.94
N ARG A 164 -3.77 -10.11 15.64
CA ARG A 164 -4.82 -9.24 16.18
C ARG A 164 -5.63 -8.62 15.04
N PHE A 165 -4.97 -7.99 14.08
CA PHE A 165 -5.62 -7.42 12.90
C PHE A 165 -6.42 -8.45 12.12
N PHE A 166 -5.82 -9.62 11.88
CA PHE A 166 -6.45 -10.70 11.17
C PHE A 166 -7.66 -11.26 11.93
N LYS A 167 -7.62 -11.38 13.26
CA LYS A 167 -8.80 -11.77 14.07
C LYS A 167 -9.97 -10.81 13.86
N HIS A 168 -9.68 -9.53 13.71
CA HIS A 168 -10.67 -8.49 13.45
C HIS A 168 -11.00 -8.30 11.97
N GLY A 169 -10.62 -9.20 11.07
CA GLY A 169 -10.97 -9.11 9.65
C GLY A 169 -10.27 -7.99 8.89
N ILE A 170 -9.13 -7.52 9.40
CA ILE A 170 -8.34 -6.49 8.75
C ILE A 170 -7.03 -7.11 8.30
N PHE A 171 -6.72 -7.01 7.01
CA PHE A 171 -5.47 -7.49 6.46
C PHE A 171 -4.46 -6.33 6.38
N ILE A 172 -3.31 -6.50 7.02
CA ILE A 172 -2.21 -5.51 7.02
C ILE A 172 -0.90 -6.21 6.63
N TYR A 173 0.11 -5.42 6.26
CA TYR A 173 1.43 -5.95 5.89
C TYR A 173 2.42 -5.83 7.03
N GLY A 174 3.19 -6.90 7.30
CA GLY A 174 4.22 -6.96 8.34
C GLY A 174 5.67 -6.90 7.83
N ALA A 175 5.84 -6.55 6.55
CA ALA A 175 7.11 -6.28 5.89
C ALA A 175 6.82 -5.57 4.55
N HIS A 176 7.79 -4.84 4.00
CA HIS A 176 7.66 -4.28 2.65
C HIS A 176 8.93 -4.39 1.82
N TYR A 177 10.12 -4.28 2.39
CA TYR A 177 11.35 -4.50 1.64
C TYR A 177 12.31 -5.34 2.47
N PRO A 178 12.99 -6.32 1.86
CA PRO A 178 14.15 -6.93 2.51
C PRO A 178 15.23 -5.87 2.71
N VAL A 179 16.06 -6.05 3.74
CA VAL A 179 17.25 -5.21 3.92
C VAL A 179 18.18 -5.49 2.74
N LEU A 180 18.55 -4.45 1.99
CA LEU A 180 19.31 -4.62 0.74
C LEU A 180 20.65 -5.32 0.98
N SER A 181 21.34 -5.01 2.08
CA SER A 181 22.60 -5.64 2.48
C SER A 181 22.51 -7.16 2.72
N ASP A 182 21.30 -7.69 2.93
CA ASP A 182 21.05 -9.13 3.13
C ASP A 182 20.76 -9.85 1.80
N LEU A 183 20.61 -9.14 0.69
CA LEU A 183 20.36 -9.75 -0.61
C LEU A 183 21.67 -10.19 -1.26
N ASP A 184 21.72 -11.43 -1.75
CA ASP A 184 22.91 -12.02 -2.41
C ASP A 184 23.48 -11.16 -3.54
N MET A 185 22.62 -10.49 -4.30
CA MET A 185 23.02 -9.61 -5.41
C MET A 185 23.83 -8.39 -4.96
N PHE A 186 23.72 -8.01 -3.68
CA PHE A 186 24.48 -6.93 -3.06
C PHE A 186 25.58 -7.45 -2.13
N SER A 187 25.93 -8.75 -2.19
CA SER A 187 26.98 -9.36 -1.36
C SER A 187 28.32 -8.62 -1.39
N LYS A 188 28.72 -8.09 -2.57
CA LYS A 188 29.94 -7.27 -2.73
C LYS A 188 29.88 -5.92 -2.01
N TYR A 189 28.68 -5.40 -1.77
CA TYR A 189 28.42 -4.11 -1.10
C TYR A 189 27.84 -4.32 0.31
N ARG A 190 27.97 -5.53 0.85
CA ARG A 190 27.41 -5.88 2.14
C ARG A 190 28.05 -5.00 3.22
N CYS A 191 27.19 -4.34 3.98
CA CYS A 191 27.58 -3.54 5.14
C CYS A 191 26.63 -3.86 6.30
N ASP A 192 27.14 -3.72 7.52
CA ASP A 192 26.29 -3.88 8.71
C ASP A 192 25.30 -2.71 8.80
N CYS A 193 24.02 -3.05 8.88
CA CYS A 193 22.90 -2.11 8.83
C CYS A 193 21.93 -2.37 9.99
N PRO A 194 22.39 -2.27 11.26
CA PRO A 194 21.62 -2.75 12.41
C PRO A 194 20.28 -2.04 12.57
N LEU A 195 20.22 -0.74 12.28
CA LEU A 195 18.99 0.05 12.33
C LEU A 195 17.98 -0.36 11.25
N ALA A 196 18.44 -0.68 10.04
CA ALA A 196 17.57 -1.17 8.98
C ALA A 196 17.04 -2.57 9.29
N CYS A 197 17.89 -3.42 9.86
CA CYS A 197 17.52 -4.76 10.33
C CYS A 197 16.48 -4.72 11.46
N ASP A 198 16.65 -3.84 12.45
CA ASP A 198 15.64 -3.66 13.51
C ASP A 198 14.32 -3.13 12.95
N ALA A 199 14.37 -2.07 12.12
CA ALA A 199 13.19 -1.50 11.49
C ALA A 199 12.42 -2.53 10.66
N ALA A 200 13.11 -3.36 9.87
CA ALA A 200 12.51 -4.41 9.05
C ALA A 200 11.81 -5.51 9.89
N LYS A 201 12.24 -5.73 11.14
CA LYS A 201 11.61 -6.70 12.06
C LYS A 201 10.35 -6.16 12.74
N ARG A 202 10.19 -4.84 12.79
CA ARG A 202 9.17 -4.16 13.61
C ARG A 202 8.12 -3.42 12.79
N VAL A 203 8.37 -3.17 11.52
CA VAL A 203 7.49 -2.36 10.67
C VAL A 203 6.20 -3.08 10.30
N ILE A 204 5.08 -2.36 10.42
CA ILE A 204 3.79 -2.74 9.85
C ILE A 204 3.23 -1.59 9.02
N TYR A 205 2.36 -1.92 8.06
CA TYR A 205 1.74 -0.95 7.15
C TYR A 205 0.23 -0.96 7.33
N LEU A 206 -0.33 0.18 7.72
CA LEU A 206 -1.75 0.31 8.00
C LEU A 206 -2.53 0.78 6.77
N PRO A 207 -3.82 0.43 6.65
CA PRO A 207 -4.72 1.04 5.69
C PRO A 207 -5.08 2.47 6.11
N PHE A 208 -5.13 3.40 5.15
CA PHE A 208 -5.49 4.81 5.39
C PHE A 208 -6.10 5.52 4.16
N ARG A 209 -6.42 4.77 3.10
CA ARG A 209 -6.78 5.35 1.79
C ARG A 209 -8.04 6.22 1.87
N SER A 210 -8.16 7.13 0.92
CA SER A 210 -9.23 8.13 0.81
C SER A 210 -10.66 7.60 0.85
N HIS A 211 -10.89 6.33 0.52
CA HIS A 211 -12.22 5.71 0.54
C HIS A 211 -12.57 5.07 1.89
N LEU A 212 -11.66 5.02 2.85
CA LEU A 212 -11.94 4.51 4.19
C LEU A 212 -12.68 5.57 4.99
N SER A 213 -13.74 5.15 5.69
CA SER A 213 -14.51 6.04 6.56
C SER A 213 -13.77 6.33 7.87
N VAL A 214 -14.26 7.31 8.63
CA VAL A 214 -13.68 7.64 9.94
C VAL A 214 -13.82 6.45 10.90
N GLU A 215 -14.90 5.70 10.82
CA GLU A 215 -15.17 4.47 11.59
C GLU A 215 -14.15 3.38 11.26
N ASP A 216 -13.79 3.22 9.99
CA ASP A 216 -12.74 2.27 9.58
C ASP A 216 -11.38 2.67 10.17
N LEU A 217 -11.02 3.95 10.10
CA LEU A 217 -9.76 4.46 10.69
C LEU A 217 -9.73 4.28 12.21
N PHE A 218 -10.85 4.54 12.88
CA PHE A 218 -10.99 4.31 14.32
C PHE A 218 -10.85 2.83 14.68
N ARG A 219 -11.50 1.94 13.92
CA ARG A 219 -11.38 0.49 14.09
C ARG A 219 -9.93 0.03 13.91
N ILE A 220 -9.23 0.52 12.89
CA ILE A 220 -7.80 0.24 12.65
C ILE A 220 -6.96 0.67 13.85
N ALA A 221 -7.17 1.89 14.37
CA ALA A 221 -6.44 2.42 15.50
C ALA A 221 -6.71 1.64 16.81
N ASN A 222 -7.96 1.27 17.07
CA ASN A 222 -8.32 0.47 18.24
C ASN A 222 -7.67 -0.91 18.22
N VAL A 223 -7.75 -1.59 17.08
CA VAL A 223 -7.09 -2.89 16.89
C VAL A 223 -5.58 -2.76 17.09
N LEU A 224 -4.95 -1.70 16.57
CA LEU A 224 -3.52 -1.44 16.82
C LEU A 224 -3.22 -1.29 18.31
N SER A 225 -3.99 -0.46 19.03
CA SER A 225 -3.78 -0.18 20.45
C SER A 225 -3.99 -1.40 21.35
N GLY A 226 -4.72 -2.42 20.88
CA GLY A 226 -5.13 -3.56 21.70
C GLY A 226 -6.19 -3.23 22.74
N LYS A 227 -6.64 -1.96 22.81
CA LYS A 227 -7.74 -1.54 23.66
C LYS A 227 -9.05 -1.81 22.91
N LEU A 228 -9.90 -2.67 23.48
CA LEU A 228 -11.30 -2.73 23.09
C LEU A 228 -11.98 -1.44 23.62
N PHE A 229 -12.00 -0.38 22.82
CA PHE A 229 -12.94 0.72 23.09
C PHE A 229 -14.33 0.27 22.66
N ILE A 230 -15.15 -0.15 23.64
CA ILE A 230 -16.58 -0.37 23.46
C ILE A 230 -17.27 0.99 23.61
N SER A 231 -17.79 1.53 22.51
CA SER A 231 -19.08 2.22 22.42
C SER A 231 -19.11 3.12 21.18
N GLN A 232 -19.98 2.81 20.22
CA GLN A 232 -20.33 3.69 19.09
C GLN A 232 -20.88 5.04 19.56
N ARG A 233 -21.40 5.14 20.79
CA ARG A 233 -22.02 6.35 21.36
C ARG A 233 -21.01 7.45 21.70
N VAL A 234 -19.78 7.08 22.08
CA VAL A 234 -18.69 8.04 22.34
C VAL A 234 -18.08 8.56 21.04
N LEU A 235 -18.27 7.84 19.93
CA LEU A 235 -17.75 8.22 18.61
C LEU A 235 -18.44 9.49 18.09
N TYR A 236 -19.76 9.56 18.20
CA TYR A 236 -20.53 10.73 17.80
C TYR A 236 -20.15 11.98 18.62
N GLU A 237 -20.03 11.85 19.94
CA GLU A 237 -19.63 12.98 20.80
C GLU A 237 -18.19 13.44 20.58
N LYS A 238 -17.26 12.54 20.25
CA LYS A 238 -15.87 12.93 19.97
C LYS A 238 -15.70 13.54 18.58
N VAL A 239 -16.40 13.02 17.56
CA VAL A 239 -16.34 13.56 16.20
C VAL A 239 -16.97 14.96 16.15
N SER A 240 -18.08 15.20 16.88
CA SER A 240 -18.64 16.56 16.99
C SER A 240 -17.71 17.52 17.75
N ARG A 241 -17.01 17.07 18.79
CA ARG A 241 -16.02 17.89 19.52
C ARG A 241 -14.77 18.28 18.72
N TYR A 242 -14.45 17.58 17.62
CA TYR A 242 -13.35 17.95 16.72
C TYR A 242 -13.81 18.79 15.50
N GLY A 243 -15.07 19.24 15.47
CA GLY A 243 -15.55 20.23 14.51
C GLY A 243 -15.49 19.79 13.04
N LEU A 244 -15.83 18.52 12.76
CA LEU A 244 -15.78 17.95 11.42
C LEU A 244 -17.15 17.58 10.83
N ILE A 245 -18.23 17.96 11.51
CA ILE A 245 -19.60 17.93 10.97
C ILE A 245 -20.00 19.40 10.88
N ASP A 246 -19.95 19.96 9.67
CA ASP A 246 -20.71 21.18 9.38
C ASP A 246 -22.17 20.75 9.29
N ASP A 247 -22.99 21.27 10.20
CA ASP A 247 -24.43 21.02 10.33
C ASP A 247 -25.21 21.68 9.17
N GLU A 248 -25.04 21.22 7.92
CA GLU A 248 -25.85 21.72 6.79
C GLU A 248 -26.73 20.67 6.09
N ASP A 249 -26.62 19.37 6.39
CA ASP A 249 -27.38 18.33 5.64
C ASP A 249 -28.42 17.53 6.44
N ASP A 250 -28.62 17.80 7.74
CA ASP A 250 -29.52 16.99 8.59
C ASP A 250 -30.96 17.52 8.74
N GLU A 251 -31.37 18.56 8.00
CA GLU A 251 -32.78 19.03 8.01
C GLU A 251 -33.72 18.24 7.07
N ARG A 252 -33.25 17.23 6.33
CA ARG A 252 -34.07 16.59 5.27
C ARG A 252 -34.72 15.25 5.62
N TRP A 253 -34.57 14.71 6.84
CA TRP A 253 -35.09 13.38 7.19
C TRP A 253 -36.16 13.30 8.29
N GLU A 254 -36.65 14.42 8.84
CA GLU A 254 -37.75 14.41 9.82
C GLU A 254 -39.15 14.76 9.27
N LYS A 255 -39.34 14.90 7.95
CA LYS A 255 -40.69 15.03 7.37
C LYS A 255 -40.84 14.31 6.04
N SER A 256 -41.15 13.01 6.08
CA SER A 256 -42.18 12.36 5.24
C SER A 256 -42.45 10.94 5.70
#